data_AF-A0AAX3H027-F1
#
_entry.id   AF-A0AAX3H027-F1
#
_cell.length_a   1.000
_cell.length_b   1.000
_cell.length_c   1.000
_cell.angle_alpha   90.00
_cell.angle_beta   90.00
_cell.angle_gamma   90.00
#
_symmetry.space_group_name_H-M   'P 1'
#
loop_
_entity.id
_entity.type
_entity.pdbx_description
1 polymer ?
#
loop_
_entity_poly.entity_id
_entity_poly.type
_entity_poly.pdbx_seq_one_letter_code
_entity_poly.pdbx_strand_id
1 'polypeptide(L)'
;MHEDKNDIFESIDTEDFDNKTEEECLELVRKNGLNLIYIKNQTEEICLEAVRQNCNAIKCVQNQTEKICIEAVKQDWRMLEFVEEPTEEICMLAINQDGTALKYIENQTEELCLRAVEKNGTALEYVKEQTEEICIEAVRNSEFGLARVKNQTEKICMEAVKHCSYNLKWVENQTEEICMEAVRQNGLDLKFVKNQTETICLRAVRQNGLALEFVKEQTVGICLKAVRQYGMALKFVKEQTEEICTEAIKQDKRALSFVKGDKEKYKALCDNNEPFAKRYVRNVIEKENRALIKKGEENAKIKIAGKLYDRGMSFEDISDIVEIEISKLKVSLGIF
;
A
#
# COMPACT_ATOMS: atom_id res chain seq x y z
N MET A 1 33.10 -2.53 17.56
CA MET A 1 33.25 -2.82 18.99
C MET A 1 33.94 -4.16 19.07
N HIS A 2 35.11 -4.18 19.71
CA HIS A 2 35.82 -5.41 20.03
C HIS A 2 34.97 -6.19 21.04
N GLU A 3 34.47 -7.36 20.66
CA GLU A 3 33.91 -8.32 21.60
C GLU A 3 34.84 -9.52 21.69
N ASP A 4 35.55 -9.51 22.82
CA ASP A 4 36.13 -10.58 23.61
C ASP A 4 36.37 -11.93 22.94
N LYS A 5 37.65 -12.12 22.57
CA LYS A 5 38.35 -13.40 22.73
C LYS A 5 38.50 -13.66 24.23
N ASN A 6 37.52 -14.29 24.89
CA ASN A 6 37.67 -15.04 26.14
C ASN A 6 36.29 -15.17 26.80
N ASP A 7 35.53 -16.20 26.46
CA ASP A 7 34.71 -16.91 27.45
C ASP A 7 34.09 -18.15 26.78
N ILE A 8 34.71 -19.29 27.06
CA ILE A 8 34.21 -20.68 27.24
C ILE A 8 35.49 -21.54 27.13
N PHE A 9 36.28 -21.56 28.19
CA PHE A 9 37.40 -22.49 28.34
C PHE A 9 37.01 -23.54 29.38
N GLU A 10 36.38 -24.62 28.92
CA GLU A 10 36.58 -25.90 29.60
C GLU A 10 38.00 -26.38 29.27
N SER A 11 38.72 -26.76 30.33
CA SER A 11 40.12 -27.15 30.34
C SER A 11 40.43 -28.25 29.31
N ILE A 12 40.92 -27.85 28.15
CA ILE A 12 41.62 -28.75 27.22
C ILE A 12 43.10 -28.45 27.41
N ASP A 13 43.87 -29.43 27.89
CA ASP A 13 45.33 -29.35 27.94
C ASP A 13 45.86 -29.07 26.52
N THR A 14 46.33 -27.84 26.32
CA THR A 14 46.75 -27.30 25.00
C THR A 14 48.13 -27.79 24.56
N GLU A 15 48.82 -28.58 25.40
CA GLU A 15 50.23 -28.94 25.20
C GLU A 15 50.47 -30.19 24.32
N ASP A 16 49.44 -30.96 23.92
CA ASP A 16 49.63 -32.22 23.16
C ASP A 16 48.81 -32.31 21.86
N PHE A 17 48.62 -31.19 21.16
CA PHE A 17 47.95 -31.18 19.85
C PHE A 17 48.86 -31.57 18.68
N ASP A 18 50.18 -31.51 18.87
CA ASP A 18 51.17 -31.76 17.81
C ASP A 18 51.37 -33.25 17.50
N ASN A 19 50.95 -34.16 18.40
CA ASN A 19 51.13 -35.61 18.27
C ASN A 19 49.82 -36.40 18.15
N LYS A 20 48.67 -35.72 18.00
CA LYS A 20 47.38 -36.42 17.89
C LYS A 20 47.23 -37.15 16.57
N THR A 21 46.72 -38.36 16.66
CA THR A 21 46.28 -39.16 15.51
C THR A 21 45.04 -38.54 14.85
N GLU A 22 44.76 -38.93 13.61
CA GLU A 22 43.58 -38.44 12.88
C GLU A 22 42.27 -38.76 13.61
N GLU A 23 42.13 -39.95 14.22
CA GLU A 23 40.93 -40.31 14.98
C GLU A 23 40.75 -39.44 16.23
N GLU A 24 41.84 -39.13 16.96
CA GLU A 24 41.76 -38.22 18.11
C GLU A 24 41.37 -36.80 17.70
N CYS A 25 41.88 -36.34 16.56
CA CYS A 25 41.46 -35.08 15.95
C CYS A 25 39.98 -35.09 15.57
N LEU A 26 39.48 -36.19 14.98
CA LEU A 26 38.07 -36.37 14.65
C LEU A 26 37.17 -36.36 15.89
N GLU A 27 37.54 -37.06 16.96
CA GLU A 27 36.79 -37.03 18.22
C GLU A 27 36.71 -35.63 18.83
N LEU A 28 37.80 -34.85 18.75
CA LEU A 28 37.84 -33.49 19.27
C LEU A 28 36.87 -32.57 18.52
N VAL A 29 36.86 -32.63 17.19
CA VAL A 29 35.98 -31.76 16.38
C VAL A 29 34.53 -32.23 16.41
N ARG A 30 34.26 -33.54 16.60
CA ARG A 30 32.91 -34.07 16.86
C ARG A 30 32.32 -33.54 18.17
N LYS A 31 33.14 -33.31 19.20
CA LYS A 31 32.69 -32.70 20.46
C LYS A 31 32.44 -31.19 20.30
N ASN A 32 33.36 -30.49 19.63
CA ASN A 32 33.24 -29.07 19.32
C ASN A 32 34.02 -28.76 18.04
N GLY A 33 33.32 -28.41 16.95
CA GLY A 33 33.92 -28.15 15.65
C GLY A 33 34.93 -27.01 15.66
N LEU A 34 34.81 -26.06 16.61
CA LEU A 34 35.77 -24.98 16.78
C LEU A 34 37.14 -25.44 17.30
N ASN A 35 37.25 -26.66 17.84
CA ASN A 35 38.53 -27.25 18.21
C ASN A 35 39.47 -27.43 17.01
N LEU A 36 38.97 -27.31 15.77
CA LEU A 36 39.79 -27.28 14.56
C LEU A 36 40.91 -26.23 14.63
N ILE A 37 40.71 -25.12 15.36
CA ILE A 37 41.72 -24.08 15.56
C ILE A 37 43.02 -24.59 16.22
N TYR A 38 42.94 -25.67 16.99
CA TYR A 38 44.09 -26.26 17.69
C TYR A 38 44.76 -27.37 16.87
N ILE A 39 44.17 -27.81 15.77
CA ILE A 39 44.68 -28.89 14.93
C ILE A 39 45.59 -28.30 13.85
N LYS A 40 46.89 -28.63 13.92
CA LYS A 40 47.87 -28.15 12.93
C LYS A 40 47.71 -28.83 11.57
N ASN A 41 47.54 -30.16 11.56
CA ASN A 41 47.48 -30.95 10.33
C ASN A 41 46.03 -31.26 9.98
N GLN A 42 45.42 -30.41 9.15
CA GLN A 42 44.00 -30.46 8.83
C GLN A 42 43.76 -31.27 7.55
N THR A 43 43.27 -32.51 7.68
CA THR A 43 42.80 -33.30 6.53
C THR A 43 41.40 -32.83 6.10
N GLU A 44 41.01 -33.08 4.85
CA GLU A 44 39.66 -32.72 4.36
C GLU A 44 38.56 -33.36 5.24
N GLU A 45 38.79 -34.59 5.75
CA GLU A 45 37.85 -35.30 6.62
C GLU A 45 37.69 -34.61 7.98
N ILE A 46 38.79 -34.23 8.64
CA ILE A 46 38.74 -33.48 9.92
C ILE A 46 38.02 -32.14 9.72
N CYS A 47 38.33 -31.41 8.65
CA CYS A 47 37.67 -30.15 8.34
C CYS A 47 36.17 -30.32 8.08
N LEU A 48 35.78 -31.32 7.28
CA LEU A 48 34.37 -31.61 7.01
C LEU A 48 33.63 -31.98 8.28
N GLU A 49 34.20 -32.81 9.14
CA GLU A 49 33.57 -33.21 10.39
C GLU A 49 33.41 -32.02 11.35
N ALA A 50 34.43 -31.16 11.44
CA ALA A 50 34.36 -29.92 12.20
C ALA A 50 33.25 -28.98 11.70
N VAL A 51 33.18 -28.77 10.38
CA VAL A 51 32.18 -27.90 9.75
C VAL A 51 30.77 -28.48 9.86
N ARG A 52 30.59 -29.81 9.73
CA ARG A 52 29.31 -30.49 9.98
C ARG A 52 28.80 -30.29 11.39
N GLN A 53 29.70 -30.29 12.37
CA GLN A 53 29.36 -30.06 13.76
C GLN A 53 29.02 -28.59 14.02
N ASN A 54 29.81 -27.66 13.46
CA ASN A 54 29.59 -26.22 13.55
C ASN A 54 30.16 -25.52 12.31
N CYS A 55 29.29 -24.99 11.46
CA CYS A 55 29.70 -24.30 10.23
C CYS A 55 30.68 -23.13 10.45
N ASN A 56 30.69 -22.49 11.63
CA ASN A 56 31.69 -21.45 11.94
C ASN A 56 33.14 -21.97 11.97
N ALA A 57 33.35 -23.29 12.05
CA ALA A 57 34.66 -23.91 11.96
C ALA A 57 35.35 -23.62 10.61
N ILE A 58 34.60 -23.21 9.57
CA ILE A 58 35.19 -22.78 8.29
C ILE A 58 36.23 -21.66 8.47
N LYS A 59 36.06 -20.80 9.48
CA LYS A 59 37.01 -19.71 9.82
C LYS A 59 38.38 -20.24 10.27
N CYS A 60 38.46 -21.51 10.65
CA CYS A 60 39.66 -22.18 11.13
C CYS A 60 40.27 -23.13 10.09
N VAL A 61 39.60 -23.32 8.93
CA VAL A 61 40.06 -24.20 7.85
C VAL A 61 41.22 -23.52 7.11
N GLN A 62 42.38 -24.18 7.08
CA GLN A 62 43.59 -23.65 6.43
C GLN A 62 43.55 -23.78 4.91
N ASN A 63 42.97 -24.85 4.39
CA ASN A 63 42.84 -25.12 2.96
C ASN A 63 41.39 -25.45 2.65
N GLN A 64 40.67 -24.49 2.07
CA GLN A 64 39.26 -24.66 1.76
C GLN A 64 39.08 -25.48 0.48
N THR A 65 38.34 -26.59 0.56
CA THR A 65 37.84 -27.30 -0.62
C THR A 65 36.39 -26.93 -0.87
N GLU A 66 35.94 -27.04 -2.12
CA GLU A 66 34.55 -26.75 -2.50
C GLU A 66 33.55 -27.53 -1.64
N LYS A 67 33.86 -28.79 -1.27
CA LYS A 67 33.01 -29.60 -0.39
C LYS A 67 32.87 -29.00 1.00
N ILE A 68 33.97 -28.52 1.59
CA ILE A 68 33.97 -27.89 2.92
C ILE A 68 33.15 -26.60 2.89
N CYS A 69 33.36 -25.77 1.86
CA CYS A 69 32.63 -24.51 1.69
C CYS A 69 31.12 -24.75 1.50
N ILE A 70 30.75 -25.69 0.61
CA ILE A 70 29.37 -26.10 0.39
C ILE A 70 28.74 -26.58 1.71
N GLU A 71 29.44 -27.41 2.48
CA GLU A 71 28.92 -27.92 3.76
C GLU A 71 28.66 -26.79 4.78
N ALA A 72 29.57 -25.83 4.87
CA ALA A 72 29.40 -24.67 5.76
C ALA A 72 28.22 -23.80 5.31
N VAL A 73 28.18 -23.43 4.02
CA VAL A 73 27.14 -22.56 3.46
C VAL A 73 25.78 -23.24 3.47
N LYS A 74 25.70 -24.57 3.31
CA LYS A 74 24.45 -25.34 3.44
C LYS A 74 23.78 -25.17 4.80
N GLN A 75 24.56 -25.00 5.87
CA GLN A 75 24.02 -24.80 7.21
C GLN A 75 23.64 -23.34 7.47
N ASP A 76 24.46 -22.40 6.98
CA ASP A 76 24.24 -20.97 7.16
C ASP A 76 24.84 -20.19 6.00
N TRP A 77 23.98 -19.53 5.21
CA TRP A 77 24.40 -18.70 4.08
C TRP A 77 25.42 -17.63 4.44
N ARG A 78 25.45 -17.16 5.70
CA ARG A 78 26.39 -16.14 6.18
C ARG A 78 27.84 -16.64 6.13
N MET A 79 28.05 -17.96 6.08
CA MET A 79 29.38 -18.54 5.94
C MET A 79 30.03 -18.19 4.60
N LEU A 80 29.26 -17.73 3.60
CA LEU A 80 29.79 -17.22 2.34
C LEU A 80 30.83 -16.11 2.55
N GLU A 81 30.71 -15.29 3.60
CA GLU A 81 31.68 -14.25 3.96
C GLU A 81 33.10 -14.80 4.19
N PHE A 82 33.22 -16.06 4.61
CA PHE A 82 34.49 -16.71 4.95
C PHE A 82 35.00 -17.65 3.85
N VAL A 83 34.31 -17.71 2.70
CA VAL A 83 34.75 -18.51 1.54
C VAL A 83 35.73 -17.69 0.72
N GLU A 84 36.95 -18.19 0.54
CA GLU A 84 38.03 -17.44 -0.14
C GLU A 84 37.78 -17.28 -1.65
N GLU A 85 37.39 -18.37 -2.31
CA GLU A 85 37.10 -18.40 -3.75
C GLU A 85 35.71 -19.02 -3.98
N PRO A 86 34.62 -18.25 -3.80
CA PRO A 86 33.28 -18.80 -3.93
C PRO A 86 32.95 -19.11 -5.39
N THR A 87 32.66 -20.39 -5.67
CA THR A 87 32.15 -20.83 -6.96
C THR A 87 30.70 -20.38 -7.15
N GLU A 88 30.23 -20.32 -8.40
CA GLU A 88 28.85 -19.93 -8.69
C GLU A 88 27.82 -20.85 -8.01
N GLU A 89 28.15 -22.14 -7.83
CA GLU A 89 27.33 -23.09 -7.07
C GLU A 89 27.21 -22.69 -5.59
N ILE A 90 28.33 -22.34 -4.93
CA ILE A 90 28.34 -21.89 -3.53
C ILE A 90 27.57 -20.57 -3.40
N CYS A 91 27.79 -19.63 -4.32
CA CYS A 91 27.06 -18.36 -4.37
C CYS A 91 25.55 -18.58 -4.49
N MET A 92 25.12 -19.41 -5.44
CA MET A 92 23.69 -19.72 -5.64
C MET A 92 23.09 -20.44 -4.44
N LEU A 93 23.84 -21.34 -3.81
CA LEU A 93 23.41 -22.02 -2.59
C LEU A 93 23.12 -21.02 -1.45
N ALA A 94 23.99 -20.03 -1.26
CA ALA A 94 23.81 -18.99 -0.25
C ALA A 94 22.61 -18.08 -0.59
N ILE A 95 22.53 -17.60 -1.83
CA ILE A 95 21.44 -16.73 -2.30
C ILE A 95 20.08 -17.41 -2.16
N ASN A 96 20.00 -18.71 -2.45
CA ASN A 96 18.74 -19.45 -2.36
C ASN A 96 18.20 -19.56 -0.93
N GLN A 97 19.06 -19.43 0.09
CA GLN A 97 18.66 -19.33 1.48
C GLN A 97 18.28 -17.89 1.85
N ASP A 98 19.08 -16.90 1.44
CA ASP A 98 18.80 -15.48 1.68
C ASP A 98 19.39 -14.62 0.55
N GLY A 99 18.54 -13.83 -0.13
CA GLY A 99 18.97 -12.98 -1.23
C GLY A 99 20.02 -11.92 -0.83
N THR A 100 20.11 -11.56 0.45
CA THR A 100 21.14 -10.61 0.94
C THR A 100 22.54 -11.21 0.97
N ALA A 101 22.70 -12.53 0.75
CA ALA A 101 24.00 -13.17 0.55
C ALA A 101 24.80 -12.53 -0.60
N LEU A 102 24.12 -11.89 -1.56
CA LEU A 102 24.74 -11.13 -2.65
C LEU A 102 25.77 -10.11 -2.18
N LYS A 103 25.64 -9.57 -0.95
CA LYS A 103 26.59 -8.63 -0.36
C LYS A 103 28.01 -9.17 -0.20
N TYR A 104 28.17 -10.50 -0.12
CA TYR A 104 29.45 -11.17 0.05
C TYR A 104 30.04 -11.65 -1.29
N ILE A 105 29.36 -11.40 -2.42
CA ILE A 105 29.79 -11.84 -3.73
C ILE A 105 30.47 -10.68 -4.45
N GLU A 106 31.77 -10.83 -4.74
CA GLU A 106 32.52 -9.81 -5.46
C GLU A 106 32.15 -9.76 -6.94
N ASN A 107 32.15 -10.92 -7.61
CA ASN A 107 31.83 -11.05 -9.03
C ASN A 107 30.36 -11.41 -9.21
N GLN A 108 29.52 -10.38 -9.37
CA GLN A 108 28.08 -10.55 -9.52
C GLN A 108 27.70 -10.78 -10.99
N THR A 109 27.14 -11.94 -11.30
CA THR A 109 26.50 -12.20 -12.59
C THR A 109 25.05 -11.71 -12.58
N GLU A 110 24.47 -11.48 -13.75
CA GLU A 110 23.06 -11.09 -13.85
C GLU A 110 22.13 -12.16 -13.27
N GLU A 111 22.45 -13.45 -13.43
CA GLU A 111 21.69 -14.57 -12.85
C GLU A 111 21.71 -14.53 -11.31
N LEU A 112 22.88 -14.32 -10.70
CA LEU A 112 23.01 -14.18 -9.24
C LEU A 112 22.19 -13.00 -8.73
N CYS A 113 22.29 -11.84 -9.40
CA CYS A 113 21.53 -10.64 -9.04
C CYS A 113 20.02 -10.85 -9.15
N LEU A 114 19.54 -11.45 -10.25
CA LEU A 114 18.12 -11.74 -10.45
C LEU A 114 17.59 -12.70 -9.39
N ARG A 115 18.31 -13.80 -9.13
CA ARG A 115 17.91 -14.75 -8.09
C ARG A 115 17.90 -14.10 -6.70
N ALA A 116 18.85 -13.21 -6.41
CA ALA A 116 18.90 -12.50 -5.13
C ALA A 116 17.68 -11.60 -4.93
N VAL A 117 17.31 -10.79 -5.93
CA VAL A 117 16.15 -9.89 -5.82
C VAL A 117 14.81 -10.63 -5.90
N GLU A 118 14.74 -11.77 -6.58
CA GLU A 118 13.60 -12.69 -6.56
C GLU A 118 13.37 -13.24 -5.13
N LYS A 119 14.44 -13.64 -4.44
CA LYS A 119 14.37 -14.15 -3.05
C LYS A 119 14.06 -13.06 -2.03
N ASN A 120 14.65 -11.89 -2.21
CA ASN A 120 14.41 -10.74 -1.35
C ASN A 120 14.65 -9.46 -2.16
N GLY A 121 13.58 -8.74 -2.51
CA GLY A 121 13.69 -7.52 -3.30
C GLY A 121 14.55 -6.41 -2.63
N THR A 122 14.81 -6.48 -1.31
CA THR A 122 15.74 -5.54 -0.66
C THR A 122 17.20 -5.82 -1.02
N ALA A 123 17.54 -7.01 -1.54
CA ALA A 123 18.89 -7.36 -2.00
C ALA A 123 19.37 -6.47 -3.15
N LEU A 124 18.47 -5.71 -3.79
CA LEU A 124 18.82 -4.69 -4.79
C LEU A 124 19.85 -3.67 -4.25
N GLU A 125 19.89 -3.44 -2.93
CA GLU A 125 20.88 -2.57 -2.28
C GLU A 125 22.33 -3.08 -2.43
N TYR A 126 22.52 -4.38 -2.64
CA TYR A 126 23.83 -5.02 -2.82
C TYR A 126 24.20 -5.24 -4.29
N VAL A 127 23.29 -4.96 -5.23
CA VAL A 127 23.56 -5.06 -6.67
C VAL A 127 24.48 -3.91 -7.09
N LYS A 128 25.68 -4.24 -7.58
CA LYS A 128 26.67 -3.28 -8.07
C LYS A 128 26.15 -2.55 -9.31
N GLU A 129 25.81 -3.33 -10.35
CA GLU A 129 25.27 -2.86 -11.62
C GLU A 129 23.78 -3.20 -11.76
N GLN A 130 22.91 -2.20 -11.64
CA GLN A 130 21.47 -2.38 -11.69
C GLN A 130 20.97 -2.27 -13.14
N THR A 131 20.50 -3.39 -13.71
CA THR A 131 19.75 -3.38 -14.98
C THR A 131 18.28 -3.08 -14.73
N GLU A 132 17.56 -2.62 -15.77
CA GLU A 132 16.12 -2.36 -15.66
C GLU A 132 15.35 -3.63 -15.23
N GLU A 133 15.76 -4.80 -15.70
CA GLU A 133 15.15 -6.08 -15.37
C GLU A 133 15.33 -6.43 -13.89
N ILE A 134 16.55 -6.32 -13.36
CA ILE A 134 16.83 -6.54 -11.93
C ILE A 134 16.01 -5.57 -11.06
N CYS A 135 15.94 -4.29 -11.45
CA CYS A 135 15.13 -3.31 -10.73
C CYS A 135 13.64 -3.65 -10.76
N ILE A 136 13.10 -4.06 -11.90
CA ILE A 136 11.70 -4.46 -12.04
C ILE A 136 11.39 -5.67 -11.15
N GLU A 137 12.26 -6.67 -11.14
CA GLU A 137 12.06 -7.86 -10.31
C GLU A 137 12.13 -7.51 -8.81
N ALA A 138 13.05 -6.62 -8.43
CA ALA A 138 13.16 -6.15 -7.05
C ALA A 138 11.93 -5.36 -6.57
N VAL A 139 11.34 -4.48 -7.40
CA VAL A 139 10.15 -3.70 -7.00
C VAL A 139 8.88 -4.54 -6.91
N ARG A 140 8.83 -5.68 -7.61
CA ARG A 140 7.75 -6.67 -7.48
C ARG A 140 7.86 -7.44 -6.17
N ASN A 141 9.07 -7.77 -5.75
CA ASN A 141 9.33 -8.59 -4.56
C ASN A 141 9.63 -7.77 -3.28
N SER A 142 9.46 -6.45 -3.30
CA SER A 142 9.62 -5.60 -2.11
C SER A 142 8.81 -4.31 -2.16
N GLU A 143 8.07 -4.04 -1.08
CA GLU A 143 7.39 -2.75 -0.86
C GLU A 143 8.36 -1.56 -0.78
N PHE A 144 9.64 -1.82 -0.49
CA PHE A 144 10.69 -0.81 -0.40
C PHE A 144 11.70 -0.93 -1.55
N GLY A 145 11.39 -1.69 -2.60
CA GLY A 145 12.28 -1.92 -3.74
C GLY A 145 12.60 -0.62 -4.47
N LEU A 146 11.60 0.24 -4.69
CA LEU A 146 11.79 1.48 -5.47
C LEU A 146 12.76 2.45 -4.80
N ALA A 147 12.79 2.48 -3.46
CA ALA A 147 13.72 3.31 -2.70
C ALA A 147 15.19 2.88 -2.84
N ARG A 148 15.45 1.67 -3.36
CA ARG A 148 16.79 1.10 -3.59
C ARG A 148 17.24 1.18 -5.06
N VAL A 149 16.37 1.65 -5.95
CA VAL A 149 16.68 1.85 -7.37
C VAL A 149 17.55 3.10 -7.52
N LYS A 150 18.77 2.94 -8.04
CA LYS A 150 19.72 4.05 -8.24
C LYS A 150 19.26 4.99 -9.36
N ASN A 151 18.73 4.43 -10.44
CA ASN A 151 18.27 5.17 -11.63
C ASN A 151 16.83 4.77 -11.95
N GLN A 152 15.87 5.62 -11.59
CA GLN A 152 14.46 5.35 -11.83
C GLN A 152 14.06 5.62 -13.29
N THR A 153 13.66 4.58 -14.02
CA THR A 153 12.96 4.73 -15.31
C THR A 153 11.45 4.78 -15.09
N GLU A 154 10.71 5.39 -16.03
CA GLU A 154 9.25 5.44 -15.97
C GLU A 154 8.63 4.03 -15.83
N LYS A 155 9.20 3.04 -16.52
CA LYS A 155 8.75 1.65 -16.46
C LYS A 155 8.95 1.03 -15.07
N ILE A 156 10.11 1.25 -14.44
CA ILE A 156 10.37 0.79 -13.06
C ILE A 156 9.38 1.45 -12.10
N CYS A 157 9.20 2.77 -12.18
CA CYS A 157 8.26 3.50 -11.33
C CYS A 157 6.81 3.01 -11.51
N MET A 158 6.39 2.83 -12.76
CA MET A 158 5.04 2.35 -13.09
C MET A 158 4.82 0.94 -12.53
N GLU A 159 5.78 0.04 -12.66
CA GLU A 159 5.67 -1.31 -12.13
C GLU A 159 5.59 -1.32 -10.59
N ALA A 160 6.42 -0.51 -9.93
CA ALA A 160 6.39 -0.35 -8.48
C ALA A 160 5.03 0.18 -7.97
N VAL A 161 4.44 1.15 -8.68
CA VAL A 161 3.13 1.72 -8.34
C VAL A 161 1.99 0.76 -8.67
N LYS A 162 2.08 -0.03 -9.74
CA LYS A 162 1.10 -1.09 -10.05
C LYS A 162 1.04 -2.14 -8.94
N HIS A 163 2.19 -2.52 -8.39
CA HIS A 163 2.25 -3.49 -7.30
C HIS A 163 1.78 -2.89 -5.97
N CYS A 164 2.22 -1.67 -5.65
CA CYS A 164 1.78 -0.95 -4.45
C CYS A 164 1.76 0.55 -4.69
N SER A 165 0.55 1.14 -4.74
CA SER A 165 0.34 2.58 -4.99
C SER A 165 1.07 3.51 -4.02
N TYR A 166 1.34 3.06 -2.79
CA TYR A 166 2.14 3.80 -1.81
C TYR A 166 3.56 4.12 -2.30
N ASN A 167 4.10 3.35 -3.26
CA ASN A 167 5.40 3.64 -3.90
C ASN A 167 5.44 4.99 -4.62
N LEU A 168 4.30 5.62 -4.92
CA LEU A 168 4.26 6.97 -5.48
C LEU A 168 5.08 7.97 -4.63
N LYS A 169 5.14 7.75 -3.31
CA LYS A 169 5.96 8.53 -2.37
C LYS A 169 7.44 8.58 -2.76
N TRP A 170 7.97 7.50 -3.34
CA TRP A 170 9.38 7.35 -3.70
C TRP A 170 9.68 7.65 -5.17
N VAL A 171 8.66 7.96 -5.98
CA VAL A 171 8.83 8.32 -7.39
C VAL A 171 9.43 9.73 -7.49
N GLU A 172 10.61 9.82 -8.08
CA GLU A 172 11.30 11.10 -8.29
C GLU A 172 10.59 11.93 -9.36
N ASN A 173 10.43 11.35 -10.56
CA ASN A 173 9.80 11.97 -11.72
C ASN A 173 8.39 11.41 -11.93
N GLN A 174 7.38 12.12 -11.42
CA GLN A 174 5.98 11.70 -11.49
C GLN A 174 5.35 12.12 -12.82
N THR A 175 5.02 11.15 -13.69
CA THR A 175 4.18 11.38 -14.87
C THR A 175 2.70 11.36 -14.50
N GLU A 176 1.84 11.96 -15.32
CA GLU A 176 0.39 11.95 -15.08
C GLU A 176 -0.15 10.52 -15.03
N GLU A 177 0.37 9.61 -15.86
CA GLU A 177 -0.03 8.20 -15.86
C GLU A 177 0.32 7.49 -14.55
N ILE A 178 1.54 7.68 -14.02
CA ILE A 178 1.95 7.09 -12.74
C ILE A 178 1.06 7.61 -11.60
N CYS A 179 0.84 8.93 -11.55
CA CYS A 179 -0.04 9.55 -10.55
C CYS A 179 -1.47 9.00 -10.65
N MET A 180 -1.99 8.89 -11.87
CA MET A 180 -3.34 8.37 -12.12
C MET A 180 -3.49 6.92 -11.68
N GLU A 181 -2.49 6.07 -11.92
CA GLU A 181 -2.52 4.68 -11.45
C GLU A 181 -2.53 4.59 -9.92
N ALA A 182 -1.69 5.38 -9.24
CA ALA A 182 -1.66 5.42 -7.78
C ALA A 182 -3.01 5.83 -7.19
N VAL A 183 -3.58 6.97 -7.61
CA VAL A 183 -4.86 7.45 -7.06
C VAL A 183 -6.06 6.60 -7.48
N ARG A 184 -5.93 5.81 -8.55
CA ARG A 184 -6.94 4.82 -8.97
C ARG A 184 -6.99 3.65 -7.99
N GLN A 185 -5.85 3.21 -7.47
CA GLN A 185 -5.80 2.16 -6.45
C GLN A 185 -6.17 2.70 -5.06
N ASN A 186 -5.62 3.84 -4.67
CA ASN A 186 -5.87 4.48 -3.38
C ASN A 186 -5.95 6.01 -3.51
N GLY A 187 -7.16 6.57 -3.42
CA GLY A 187 -7.39 8.01 -3.56
C GLY A 187 -6.64 8.85 -2.52
N LEU A 188 -6.30 8.30 -1.35
CA LEU A 188 -5.52 9.00 -0.33
C LEU A 188 -4.05 9.22 -0.74
N ASP A 189 -3.54 8.49 -1.73
CA ASP A 189 -2.19 8.70 -2.26
C ASP A 189 -2.06 10.00 -3.05
N LEU A 190 -3.17 10.73 -3.26
CA LEU A 190 -3.17 12.12 -3.70
C LEU A 190 -2.23 13.00 -2.85
N LYS A 191 -2.04 12.67 -1.56
CA LYS A 191 -1.09 13.34 -0.67
C LYS A 191 0.37 13.30 -1.14
N PHE A 192 0.72 12.33 -1.99
CA PHE A 192 2.07 12.17 -2.55
C PHE A 192 2.21 12.75 -3.96
N VAL A 193 1.12 13.19 -4.59
CA VAL A 193 1.14 13.81 -5.92
C VAL A 193 1.75 15.22 -5.83
N LYS A 194 2.90 15.41 -6.46
CA LYS A 194 3.63 16.70 -6.47
C LYS A 194 2.84 17.75 -7.25
N ASN A 195 2.45 17.41 -8.49
CA ASN A 195 1.72 18.28 -9.41
C ASN A 195 0.28 17.76 -9.59
N GLN A 196 -0.68 18.39 -8.92
CA GLN A 196 -2.08 17.99 -8.97
C GLN A 196 -2.80 18.67 -10.15
N THR A 197 -3.37 17.86 -11.04
CA THR A 197 -4.32 18.32 -12.06
C THR A 197 -5.75 18.09 -11.58
N GLU A 198 -6.72 18.81 -12.16
CA GLU A 198 -8.14 18.59 -11.84
C GLU A 198 -8.58 17.13 -12.15
N THR A 199 -8.03 16.52 -13.20
CA THR A 199 -8.28 15.12 -13.57
C THR A 199 -7.84 14.14 -12.48
N ILE A 200 -6.61 14.30 -11.96
CA ILE A 200 -6.08 13.49 -10.86
C ILE A 200 -6.90 13.70 -9.58
N CYS A 201 -7.19 14.95 -9.22
CA CYS A 201 -8.00 15.26 -8.03
C CYS A 201 -9.40 14.66 -8.11
N LEU A 202 -10.09 14.81 -9.24
CA LEU A 202 -11.41 14.22 -9.47
C LEU A 202 -11.36 12.70 -9.43
N ARG A 203 -10.30 12.06 -9.94
CA ARG A 203 -10.10 10.62 -9.83
C ARG A 203 -9.95 10.19 -8.37
N ALA A 204 -9.09 10.87 -7.62
CA ALA A 204 -8.83 10.56 -6.22
C ALA A 204 -10.09 10.68 -5.35
N VAL A 205 -10.83 11.79 -5.42
CA VAL A 205 -12.04 11.98 -4.60
C VAL A 205 -13.21 11.09 -5.04
N ARG A 206 -13.20 10.61 -6.28
CA ARG A 206 -14.14 9.58 -6.76
C ARG A 206 -13.86 8.22 -6.14
N GLN A 207 -12.59 7.88 -5.96
CA GLN A 207 -12.17 6.64 -5.34
C GLN A 207 -12.42 6.71 -3.81
N ASN A 208 -12.02 7.82 -3.17
CA ASN A 208 -12.21 8.06 -1.74
C ASN A 208 -12.44 9.55 -1.47
N GLY A 209 -13.64 9.92 -1.02
CA GLY A 209 -14.03 11.31 -0.77
C GLY A 209 -13.18 12.00 0.30
N LEU A 210 -12.56 11.25 1.21
CA LEU A 210 -11.61 11.80 2.19
C LEU A 210 -10.34 12.34 1.54
N ALA A 211 -10.01 11.93 0.31
CA ALA A 211 -8.89 12.49 -0.45
C ALA A 211 -9.00 14.00 -0.67
N LEU A 212 -10.20 14.58 -0.50
CA LEU A 212 -10.42 16.03 -0.51
C LEU A 212 -9.51 16.78 0.47
N GLU A 213 -9.14 16.15 1.59
CA GLU A 213 -8.16 16.67 2.56
C GLU A 213 -6.84 17.08 1.91
N PHE A 214 -6.41 16.35 0.88
CA PHE A 214 -5.13 16.54 0.21
C PHE A 214 -5.21 17.36 -1.09
N VAL A 215 -6.40 17.81 -1.48
CA VAL A 215 -6.58 18.66 -2.67
C VAL A 215 -6.04 20.06 -2.37
N LYS A 216 -5.01 20.48 -3.11
CA LYS A 216 -4.40 21.82 -2.96
C LYS A 216 -5.38 22.91 -3.38
N GLU A 217 -5.87 22.83 -4.62
CA GLU A 217 -6.83 23.76 -5.22
C GLU A 217 -8.21 23.11 -5.34
N GLN A 218 -9.17 23.56 -4.52
CA GLN A 218 -10.52 23.00 -4.47
C GLN A 218 -11.46 23.75 -5.42
N THR A 219 -11.97 23.07 -6.44
CA THR A 219 -13.09 23.56 -7.26
C THR A 219 -14.43 23.08 -6.68
N VAL A 220 -15.52 23.81 -6.96
CA VAL A 220 -16.87 23.37 -6.58
C VAL A 220 -17.17 21.96 -7.11
N GLY A 221 -16.71 21.64 -8.32
CA GLY A 221 -16.83 20.33 -8.92
C GLY A 221 -16.14 19.22 -8.13
N ILE A 222 -14.89 19.44 -7.69
CA ILE A 222 -14.14 18.49 -6.85
C ILE A 222 -14.84 18.30 -5.51
N CYS A 223 -15.21 19.39 -4.83
CA CYS A 223 -15.89 19.33 -3.53
C CYS A 223 -17.23 18.58 -3.62
N LEU A 224 -18.07 18.90 -4.61
CA LEU A 224 -19.33 18.20 -4.84
C LEU A 224 -19.10 16.70 -5.11
N LYS A 225 -18.06 16.36 -5.88
CA LYS A 225 -17.76 14.95 -6.16
C LYS A 225 -17.32 14.21 -4.89
N ALA A 226 -16.50 14.83 -4.06
CA ALA A 226 -16.05 14.27 -2.78
C ALA A 226 -17.21 14.04 -1.81
N VAL A 227 -18.04 15.05 -1.55
CA VAL A 227 -19.13 14.93 -0.56
C VAL A 227 -20.26 14.02 -1.02
N ARG A 228 -20.49 13.89 -2.34
CA ARG A 228 -21.44 12.90 -2.89
C ARG A 228 -20.91 11.48 -2.74
N GLN A 229 -19.60 11.28 -2.74
CA GLN A 229 -18.98 9.97 -2.49
C GLN A 229 -18.97 9.66 -0.99
N TYR A 230 -18.58 10.62 -0.15
CA TYR A 230 -18.55 10.52 1.31
C TYR A 230 -18.89 11.87 1.95
N GLY A 231 -20.10 12.02 2.49
CA GLY A 231 -20.66 13.30 2.95
C GLY A 231 -19.86 13.95 4.07
N MET A 232 -19.25 13.13 4.92
CA MET A 232 -18.32 13.55 5.97
C MET A 232 -17.04 14.22 5.43
N ALA A 233 -16.72 14.10 4.14
CA ALA A 233 -15.67 14.88 3.50
C ALA A 233 -15.94 16.40 3.56
N LEU A 234 -17.17 16.83 3.86
CA LEU A 234 -17.52 18.24 4.12
C LEU A 234 -16.59 18.89 5.14
N LYS A 235 -16.05 18.12 6.10
CA LYS A 235 -15.04 18.57 7.06
C LYS A 235 -13.83 19.24 6.39
N PHE A 236 -13.45 18.79 5.20
CA PHE A 236 -12.26 19.27 4.47
C PHE A 236 -12.57 20.32 3.41
N VAL A 237 -13.84 20.70 3.22
CA VAL A 237 -14.22 21.76 2.28
C VAL A 237 -13.78 23.11 2.84
N LYS A 238 -12.90 23.80 2.10
CA LYS A 238 -12.41 25.14 2.45
C LYS A 238 -13.56 26.16 2.38
N GLU A 239 -14.16 26.27 1.20
CA GLU A 239 -15.29 27.16 0.91
C GLU A 239 -16.60 26.38 0.72
N GLN A 240 -17.52 26.50 1.68
CA GLN A 240 -18.79 25.77 1.69
C GLN A 240 -19.88 26.55 0.97
N THR A 241 -20.42 26.01 -0.12
CA THR A 241 -21.64 26.51 -0.77
C THR A 241 -22.88 25.79 -0.23
N GLU A 242 -24.06 26.39 -0.40
CA GLU A 242 -25.33 25.76 0.00
C GLU A 242 -25.54 24.41 -0.70
N GLU A 243 -25.12 24.30 -1.96
CA GLU A 243 -25.19 23.06 -2.71
C GLU A 243 -24.28 22.00 -2.10
N ILE A 244 -23.01 22.33 -1.81
CA ILE A 244 -22.06 21.37 -1.21
C ILE A 244 -22.56 20.88 0.15
N CYS A 245 -23.01 21.78 1.02
CA CYS A 245 -23.56 21.41 2.33
C CYS A 245 -24.81 20.54 2.19
N THR A 246 -25.72 20.88 1.27
CA THR A 246 -26.94 20.11 1.03
C THR A 246 -26.63 18.70 0.55
N GLU A 247 -25.73 18.56 -0.42
CA GLU A 247 -25.35 17.26 -0.98
C GLU A 247 -24.60 16.39 0.05
N ALA A 248 -23.72 17.00 0.85
CA ALA A 248 -23.03 16.31 1.94
C ALA A 248 -24.01 15.74 2.98
N ILE A 249 -24.98 16.54 3.43
CA ILE A 249 -25.95 16.15 4.47
C ILE A 249 -26.95 15.12 3.95
N LYS A 250 -27.35 15.22 2.68
CA LYS A 250 -28.16 14.20 2.02
C LYS A 250 -27.43 12.85 1.97
N GLN A 251 -26.12 12.87 1.72
CA GLN A 251 -25.31 11.66 1.68
C GLN A 251 -25.09 11.08 3.09
N ASP A 252 -24.70 11.92 4.06
CA ASP A 252 -24.53 11.54 5.46
C ASP A 252 -24.98 12.68 6.37
N LYS A 253 -26.06 12.46 7.13
CA LYS A 253 -26.65 13.44 8.05
C LYS A 253 -25.64 13.95 9.10
N ARG A 254 -24.64 13.13 9.47
CA ARG A 254 -23.58 13.52 10.40
C ARG A 254 -22.72 14.66 9.84
N ALA A 255 -22.70 14.84 8.52
CA ALA A 255 -22.03 15.97 7.88
C ALA A 255 -22.56 17.33 8.37
N LEU A 256 -23.80 17.41 8.87
CA LEU A 256 -24.36 18.62 9.48
C LEU A 256 -23.44 19.19 10.58
N SER A 257 -22.73 18.34 11.31
CA SER A 257 -21.78 18.77 12.34
C SER A 257 -20.65 19.65 11.80
N PHE A 258 -20.27 19.48 10.52
CA PHE A 258 -19.16 20.20 9.85
C PHE A 258 -19.60 21.43 9.04
N VAL A 259 -20.89 21.79 9.04
CA VAL A 259 -21.35 23.05 8.44
C VAL A 259 -20.79 24.22 9.25
N LYS A 260 -20.08 25.15 8.60
CA LYS A 260 -19.44 26.32 9.26
C LYS A 260 -20.42 27.48 9.55
N GLY A 261 -21.59 27.49 8.90
CA GLY A 261 -22.61 28.54 9.02
C GLY A 261 -23.88 28.10 9.75
N ASP A 262 -25.02 28.69 9.38
CA ASP A 262 -26.33 28.40 9.98
C ASP A 262 -26.77 26.94 9.72
N LYS A 263 -26.70 26.12 10.78
CA LYS A 263 -27.06 24.70 10.76
C LYS A 263 -28.59 24.50 10.76
N GLU A 264 -29.35 25.45 11.28
CA GLU A 264 -30.82 25.35 11.37
C GLU A 264 -31.45 25.20 9.98
N LYS A 265 -30.88 25.92 8.99
CA LYS A 265 -31.27 25.83 7.58
C LYS A 265 -31.28 24.40 7.03
N TYR A 266 -30.45 23.51 7.58
CA TYR A 266 -30.27 22.15 7.08
C TYR A 266 -30.87 21.08 8.00
N LYS A 267 -31.43 21.42 9.17
CA LYS A 267 -32.06 20.44 10.08
C LYS A 267 -33.17 19.64 9.42
N ALA A 268 -34.00 20.32 8.61
CA ALA A 268 -35.05 19.67 7.84
C ALA A 268 -34.52 18.63 6.81
N LEU A 269 -33.23 18.64 6.45
CA LEU A 269 -32.62 17.56 5.65
C LEU A 269 -32.26 16.33 6.49
N CYS A 270 -32.03 16.51 7.79
CA CYS A 270 -31.71 15.42 8.72
C CYS A 270 -32.96 14.70 9.22
N ASP A 271 -34.07 15.43 9.38
CA ASP A 271 -35.33 14.88 9.88
C ASP A 271 -36.07 14.04 8.82
N ASN A 272 -35.78 14.27 7.53
CA ASN A 272 -36.57 13.75 6.44
C ASN A 272 -35.87 12.60 5.70
N ASN A 273 -36.41 11.39 5.87
CA ASN A 273 -36.42 10.36 4.81
C ASN A 273 -37.44 10.73 3.71
N GLU A 274 -37.68 12.02 3.44
CA GLU A 274 -38.67 12.49 2.48
C GLU A 274 -37.97 12.72 1.13
N PRO A 275 -38.30 11.95 0.07
CA PRO A 275 -37.69 12.11 -1.25
C PRO A 275 -37.81 13.55 -1.74
N PHE A 276 -36.75 14.05 -2.41
CA PHE A 276 -36.70 15.41 -2.98
C PHE A 276 -37.98 15.80 -3.75
N ALA A 277 -38.58 14.82 -4.43
CA ALA A 277 -39.88 14.91 -5.10
C ALA A 277 -41.00 15.43 -4.17
N LYS A 278 -41.20 14.84 -2.98
CA LYS A 278 -42.26 15.25 -2.04
C LYS A 278 -42.05 16.66 -1.50
N ARG A 279 -40.80 17.06 -1.24
CA ARG A 279 -40.47 18.43 -0.81
C ARG A 279 -40.71 19.46 -1.94
N TYR A 280 -40.37 19.13 -3.18
CA TYR A 280 -40.63 20.02 -4.32
C TYR A 280 -42.14 20.13 -4.60
N VAL A 281 -42.86 19.00 -4.56
CA VAL A 281 -44.32 18.95 -4.65
C VAL A 281 -44.96 19.84 -3.59
N ARG A 282 -44.56 19.71 -2.32
CA ARG A 282 -45.09 20.54 -1.23
C ARG A 282 -44.85 22.03 -1.50
N ASN A 283 -43.62 22.42 -1.87
CA ASN A 283 -43.30 23.83 -2.16
C ASN A 283 -44.07 24.40 -3.38
N VAL A 284 -44.20 23.61 -4.46
CA VAL A 284 -44.93 24.01 -5.68
C VAL A 284 -46.44 24.06 -5.42
N ILE A 285 -46.99 23.10 -4.67
CA ILE A 285 -48.40 23.09 -4.28
C ILE A 285 -48.73 24.28 -3.36
N GLU A 286 -47.91 24.53 -2.35
CA GLU A 286 -48.16 25.58 -1.35
C GLU A 286 -48.01 27.00 -1.92
N LYS A 287 -46.99 27.27 -2.74
CA LYS A 287 -46.76 28.61 -3.30
C LYS A 287 -47.50 28.89 -4.60
N GLU A 288 -47.51 27.97 -5.56
CA GLU A 288 -47.98 28.27 -6.93
C GLU A 288 -49.41 27.81 -7.21
N ASN A 289 -49.90 26.78 -6.50
CA ASN A 289 -51.17 26.12 -6.87
C ASN A 289 -52.30 26.31 -5.85
N ARG A 290 -52.07 27.05 -4.75
CA ARG A 290 -53.10 27.39 -3.76
C ARG A 290 -54.34 28.06 -4.38
N ALA A 291 -54.14 28.88 -5.42
CA ALA A 291 -55.22 29.54 -6.17
C ALA A 291 -55.89 28.63 -7.21
N LEU A 292 -55.18 27.62 -7.73
CA LEU A 292 -55.71 26.65 -8.70
C LEU A 292 -56.58 25.59 -8.00
N ILE A 293 -56.18 25.14 -6.80
CA ILE A 293 -56.98 24.24 -5.97
C ILE A 293 -58.31 24.89 -5.57
N LYS A 294 -58.34 26.21 -5.34
CA LYS A 294 -59.59 26.97 -5.13
C LYS A 294 -60.50 27.05 -6.37
N LYS A 295 -59.96 26.86 -7.58
CA LYS A 295 -60.70 26.99 -8.86
C LYS A 295 -61.18 25.65 -9.44
N GLY A 296 -60.72 24.51 -8.92
CA GLY A 296 -61.13 23.17 -9.35
C GLY A 296 -59.97 22.16 -9.29
N GLU A 297 -60.23 20.99 -8.71
CA GLU A 297 -59.22 20.01 -8.26
C GLU A 297 -58.48 19.31 -9.41
N GLU A 298 -59.18 18.96 -10.48
CA GLU A 298 -58.67 18.07 -11.53
C GLU A 298 -57.62 18.76 -12.40
N ASN A 299 -57.82 20.05 -12.71
CA ASN A 299 -56.87 20.87 -13.46
C ASN A 299 -55.57 21.12 -12.68
N ALA A 300 -55.63 21.19 -11.34
CA ALA A 300 -54.45 21.36 -10.50
C ALA A 300 -53.61 20.07 -10.48
N LYS A 301 -54.25 18.90 -10.30
CA LYS A 301 -53.60 17.58 -10.35
C LYS A 301 -52.82 17.38 -11.65
N ILE A 302 -53.47 17.59 -12.80
CA ILE A 302 -52.87 17.40 -14.13
C ILE A 302 -51.65 18.32 -14.34
N LYS A 303 -51.77 19.61 -13.96
CA LYS A 303 -50.70 20.59 -14.15
C LYS A 303 -49.49 20.34 -13.25
N ILE A 304 -49.72 19.85 -12.03
CA ILE A 304 -48.65 19.47 -11.10
C ILE A 304 -47.97 18.20 -11.59
N ALA A 305 -48.74 17.18 -11.99
CA ALA A 305 -48.22 15.92 -12.51
C ALA A 305 -47.34 16.12 -13.74
N GLY A 306 -47.76 16.95 -14.71
CA GLY A 306 -46.97 17.26 -15.90
C GLY A 306 -45.60 17.87 -15.59
N LYS A 307 -45.53 18.84 -14.66
CA LYS A 307 -44.26 19.46 -14.24
C LYS A 307 -43.28 18.48 -13.59
N LEU A 308 -43.79 17.41 -12.96
CA LEU A 308 -42.98 16.39 -12.31
C LEU A 308 -42.50 15.35 -13.32
N TYR A 309 -43.37 14.99 -14.27
CA TYR A 309 -43.05 14.09 -15.39
C TYR A 309 -41.96 14.66 -16.31
N ASP A 310 -42.06 15.94 -16.69
CA ASP A 310 -41.05 16.62 -17.54
C ASP A 310 -39.63 16.63 -16.93
N ARG A 311 -39.52 16.33 -15.63
CA ARG A 311 -38.24 16.24 -14.89
C ARG A 311 -37.79 14.81 -14.61
N GLY A 312 -38.42 13.82 -15.23
CA GLY A 312 -37.99 12.43 -15.22
C GLY A 312 -38.49 11.59 -14.04
N MET A 313 -39.56 12.02 -13.36
CA MET A 313 -40.24 11.16 -12.38
C MET A 313 -41.16 10.14 -13.07
N SER A 314 -41.23 8.92 -12.52
CA SER A 314 -42.14 7.88 -13.02
C SER A 314 -43.61 8.26 -12.77
N PHE A 315 -44.51 7.80 -13.62
CA PHE A 315 -45.95 8.11 -13.49
C PHE A 315 -46.55 7.58 -12.18
N GLU A 316 -46.11 6.39 -11.74
CA GLU A 316 -46.54 5.73 -10.51
C GLU A 316 -46.16 6.57 -9.26
N ASP A 317 -44.91 7.06 -9.20
CA ASP A 317 -44.44 7.91 -8.10
C ASP A 317 -45.17 9.27 -8.06
N ILE A 318 -45.52 9.82 -9.22
CA ILE A 318 -46.21 11.11 -9.34
C ILE A 318 -47.62 11.01 -8.79
N SER A 319 -48.37 9.97 -9.14
CA SER A 319 -49.77 9.81 -8.76
C SER A 319 -49.92 9.79 -7.22
N ASP A 320 -49.14 8.94 -6.55
CA ASP A 320 -49.18 8.77 -5.10
C ASP A 320 -48.78 10.05 -4.35
N ILE A 321 -47.77 10.76 -4.85
CA ILE A 321 -47.28 11.98 -4.21
C ILE A 321 -48.27 13.14 -4.37
N VAL A 322 -48.87 13.29 -5.56
CA VAL A 322 -49.80 14.38 -5.86
C VAL A 322 -51.12 14.21 -5.09
N GLU A 323 -51.66 13.00 -4.98
CA GLU A 323 -52.90 12.75 -4.24
C GLU A 323 -52.74 13.01 -2.73
N ILE A 324 -51.65 12.56 -2.13
CA ILE A 324 -51.40 12.70 -0.69
C ILE A 324 -51.24 14.18 -0.31
N GLU A 325 -50.45 14.96 -1.06
CA GLU A 325 -50.17 16.34 -0.69
C GLU A 325 -51.33 17.30 -1.01
N ILE A 326 -52.12 17.04 -2.06
CA ILE A 326 -53.36 17.81 -2.31
C ILE A 326 -54.38 17.55 -1.20
N SER A 327 -54.51 16.30 -0.74
CA SER A 327 -55.43 15.95 0.35
C SER A 327 -55.06 16.64 1.68
N LYS A 328 -53.76 16.73 2.00
CA LYS A 328 -53.28 17.48 3.18
C LYS A 328 -53.56 18.98 3.07
N LEU A 329 -53.41 19.56 1.88
CA LEU A 329 -53.71 20.99 1.67
C LEU A 329 -55.20 21.31 1.71
N LYS A 330 -56.07 20.40 1.27
CA LYS A 330 -57.52 20.55 1.41
C LYS A 330 -57.93 20.74 2.87
N VAL A 331 -57.40 19.89 3.74
CA VAL A 331 -57.61 19.95 5.20
C VAL A 331 -57.12 21.29 5.75
N SER A 332 -55.96 21.79 5.34
CA SER A 332 -55.43 23.07 5.82
C SER A 332 -56.15 24.30 5.27
N LEU A 333 -56.87 24.17 4.16
CA LEU A 333 -57.66 25.24 3.53
C LEU A 333 -59.16 25.19 3.87
N GLY A 334 -59.61 24.18 4.61
CA GLY A 334 -61.03 23.99 4.95
C GLY A 334 -61.92 23.67 3.74
N ILE A 335 -61.33 23.08 2.69
CA ILE A 335 -62.03 22.69 1.46
C ILE A 335 -62.26 21.18 1.57
N PHE A 336 -63.51 20.77 1.83
CA PHE A 336 -63.89 19.36 1.96
C PHE A 336 -64.33 18.77 0.63
#